data_AF-R5K7R7-F1
#
_entry.id   AF-R5K7R7-F1
#
_cell.length_a   1.000
_cell.length_b   1.000
_cell.length_c   1.000
_cell.angle_alpha   90.00
_cell.angle_beta   90.00
_cell.angle_gamma   90.00
#
_symmetry.space_group_name_H-M   'P 1'
#
loop_
_entity.id
_entity.type
_entity.pdbx_description
1 polymer ?
#
loop_
_entity_poly.entity_id
_entity_poly.type
_entity_poly.pdbx_seq_one_letter_code
_entity_poly.pdbx_strand_id
1 'polypeptide(L)'
;MKAVHGVVAAMTMPSLIASHKEKETVSKLKKVYSTLSNAFLLADEKYGTPDNWELIEYDSPEGANNLLSKLAEFMNVAKYCGNAAGCNTDVQYKYLNGSKYNYDLDSNTTYAKLILADGTMLAVNIREPDCKQERGNTAVLKNVCGTFSVDINGPKPPNQIGRDRFGFILSKYGIIPHGSEQETMYSFDNNCKDISTHHGFGCTAWVIFNENLDYMHCNDLNWENKTKCK
;
A
#
# COMPACT_ATOMS: atom_id res chain seq x y z
N MET A 1 25.90 -38.46 38.94
CA MET A 1 26.76 -37.34 38.46
C MET A 1 26.95 -37.58 36.96
N LYS A 2 26.61 -36.74 35.98
CA LYS A 2 26.16 -35.34 35.84
C LYS A 2 25.34 -35.28 34.54
N ALA A 3 24.34 -34.42 34.48
CA ALA A 3 23.52 -34.14 33.30
C ALA A 3 24.26 -33.23 32.30
N VAL A 4 23.99 -33.37 30.99
CA VAL A 4 24.01 -32.24 30.03
C VAL A 4 22.91 -32.46 28.99
N HIS A 5 22.09 -31.42 28.86
CA HIS A 5 20.96 -31.26 27.96
C HIS A 5 21.45 -31.02 26.53
N GLY A 6 20.86 -31.68 25.55
CA GLY A 6 21.05 -31.40 24.13
C GLY A 6 19.72 -31.12 23.47
N VAL A 7 19.30 -29.86 23.52
CA VAL A 7 18.11 -29.31 22.87
C VAL A 7 18.14 -29.61 21.37
N VAL A 8 17.07 -30.18 20.83
CA VAL A 8 16.73 -30.05 19.41
C VAL A 8 15.28 -29.62 19.31
N ALA A 9 15.04 -28.32 19.48
CA ALA A 9 13.83 -27.65 19.04
C ALA A 9 14.26 -26.60 18.01
N ALA A 10 14.23 -26.93 16.71
CA ALA A 10 14.66 -25.95 15.68
C ALA A 10 14.11 -26.16 14.25
N MET A 11 12.96 -26.82 14.07
CA MET A 11 12.30 -26.85 12.74
C MET A 11 11.01 -26.03 12.68
N THR A 12 10.50 -25.57 13.81
CA THR A 12 9.26 -24.77 13.90
C THR A 12 9.50 -23.26 13.99
N MET A 13 10.73 -22.81 14.25
CA MET A 13 10.99 -21.39 14.51
C MET A 13 10.95 -20.51 13.25
N PRO A 14 11.63 -20.84 12.13
CA PRO A 14 11.63 -19.95 10.96
C PRO A 14 10.25 -19.82 10.31
N SER A 15 9.51 -20.93 10.18
CA SER A 15 8.17 -20.96 9.60
C SER A 15 7.12 -20.28 10.49
N LEU A 16 7.20 -20.46 11.82
CA LEU A 16 6.32 -19.77 12.75
C LEU A 16 6.60 -18.27 12.81
N ILE A 17 7.88 -17.85 12.79
CA ILE A 17 8.27 -16.42 12.75
C ILE A 17 7.82 -15.78 11.44
N ALA A 18 7.98 -16.46 10.30
CA ALA A 18 7.48 -15.98 9.01
C ALA A 18 5.96 -15.80 9.04
N SER A 19 5.23 -16.82 9.51
CA SER A 19 3.77 -16.75 9.66
C SER A 19 3.32 -15.64 10.62
N HIS A 20 4.04 -15.41 11.71
CA HIS A 20 3.74 -14.32 12.63
C HIS A 20 3.91 -12.95 11.97
N LYS A 21 5.03 -12.72 11.26
CA LYS A 21 5.28 -11.47 10.54
C LYS A 21 4.24 -11.21 9.46
N GLU A 22 3.81 -12.25 8.75
CA GLU A 22 2.75 -12.13 7.73
C GLU A 22 1.42 -11.73 8.35
N LYS A 23 1.03 -12.35 9.47
CA LYS A 23 -0.17 -11.94 10.23
C LYS A 23 -0.09 -10.49 10.72
N GLU A 24 1.08 -10.07 11.18
CA GLU A 24 1.31 -8.68 11.58
C GLU A 24 1.16 -7.72 10.39
N THR A 25 1.73 -8.05 9.23
CA THR A 25 1.55 -7.30 7.98
C THR A 25 0.08 -7.18 7.60
N VAL A 26 -0.67 -8.29 7.59
CA VAL A 26 -2.11 -8.29 7.28
C VAL A 26 -2.87 -7.38 8.24
N SER A 27 -2.63 -7.51 9.54
CA SER A 27 -3.31 -6.70 10.56
C SER A 27 -3.00 -5.21 10.39
N LYS A 28 -1.75 -4.85 10.14
CA LYS A 28 -1.33 -3.46 9.93
C LYS A 28 -1.93 -2.89 8.65
N LEU A 29 -1.87 -3.62 7.54
CA LEU A 29 -2.41 -3.14 6.27
C LEU A 29 -3.94 -2.95 6.33
N LYS A 30 -4.67 -3.87 6.94
CA LYS A 30 -6.12 -3.72 7.17
C LYS A 30 -6.43 -2.49 8.02
N LYS A 31 -5.64 -2.24 9.07
CA LYS A 31 -5.78 -1.03 9.89
C LYS A 31 -5.58 0.23 9.03
N VAL A 32 -4.54 0.27 8.21
CA VAL A 32 -4.31 1.42 7.32
C VAL A 32 -5.46 1.60 6.33
N TYR A 33 -5.97 0.51 5.75
CA TYR A 33 -7.13 0.59 4.87
C TYR A 33 -8.35 1.19 5.58
N SER A 34 -8.66 0.73 6.79
CA SER A 34 -9.73 1.32 7.60
C SER A 34 -9.50 2.80 7.91
N THR A 35 -8.26 3.20 8.24
CA THR A 35 -7.92 4.61 8.48
C THR A 35 -8.13 5.47 7.23
N LEU A 36 -7.64 5.03 6.07
CA LEU A 36 -7.81 5.75 4.80
C LEU A 36 -9.27 5.82 4.37
N SER A 37 -10.02 4.73 4.47
CA SER A 37 -11.46 4.70 4.15
C SER A 37 -12.26 5.63 5.06
N ASN A 38 -11.99 5.64 6.37
CA ASN A 38 -12.67 6.54 7.29
C ASN A 38 -12.32 8.01 7.04
N ALA A 39 -11.04 8.31 6.77
CA ALA A 39 -10.61 9.66 6.43
C ALA A 39 -11.25 10.15 5.12
N PHE A 40 -11.38 9.27 4.13
CA PHE A 40 -12.10 9.56 2.88
C PHE A 40 -13.55 9.92 3.15
N LEU A 41 -14.28 9.11 3.93
CA LEU A 41 -15.71 9.36 4.20
C LEU A 41 -15.94 10.72 4.88
N LEU A 42 -15.10 11.08 5.84
CA LEU A 42 -15.18 12.36 6.55
C LEU A 42 -14.77 13.54 5.67
N ALA A 43 -13.76 13.35 4.79
CA ALA A 43 -13.36 14.35 3.82
C ALA A 43 -14.44 14.56 2.75
N ASP A 44 -15.09 13.50 2.28
CA ASP A 44 -16.22 13.56 1.34
C ASP A 44 -17.42 14.30 1.96
N GLU A 45 -17.73 14.02 3.23
CA GLU A 45 -18.80 14.74 3.95
C GLU A 45 -18.51 16.24 4.08
N LYS A 46 -17.24 16.62 4.33
CA LYS A 46 -16.85 18.02 4.57
C LYS A 46 -16.60 18.81 3.28
N TYR A 47 -15.95 18.20 2.29
CA TYR A 47 -15.43 18.85 1.09
C TYR A 47 -16.14 18.42 -0.20
N GLY A 48 -17.06 17.46 -0.12
CA GLY A 48 -17.61 16.77 -1.28
C GLY A 48 -16.60 15.80 -1.91
N THR A 49 -16.94 15.29 -3.09
CA THR A 49 -16.13 14.30 -3.79
C THR A 49 -14.75 14.84 -4.20
N PRO A 50 -13.72 13.98 -4.37
CA PRO A 50 -12.34 14.40 -4.66
C PRO A 50 -12.12 15.35 -5.85
N ASP A 51 -13.00 15.37 -6.84
CA ASP A 51 -12.97 16.35 -7.94
C ASP A 51 -13.19 17.80 -7.47
N ASN A 52 -13.70 18.00 -6.24
CA ASN A 52 -13.82 19.31 -5.59
C ASN A 52 -12.62 19.65 -4.70
N TRP A 53 -11.59 18.79 -4.63
CA TRP A 53 -10.50 18.94 -3.66
C TRP A 53 -9.36 19.84 -4.12
N GLU A 54 -9.53 20.51 -5.27
CA GLU A 54 -8.50 21.37 -5.88
C GLU A 54 -7.24 20.54 -6.23
N LEU A 55 -7.42 19.45 -6.98
CA LEU A 55 -6.33 18.54 -7.38
C LEU A 55 -5.44 19.09 -8.51
N ILE A 56 -5.85 20.20 -9.14
CA ILE A 56 -5.12 21.00 -10.15
C ILE A 56 -4.77 20.25 -11.44
N GLU A 57 -3.68 19.46 -11.46
CA GLU A 57 -3.15 18.82 -12.66
C GLU A 57 -2.39 17.52 -12.36
N TYR A 58 -2.08 16.77 -13.42
CA TYR A 58 -1.30 15.54 -13.37
C TYR A 58 0.05 15.77 -12.66
N ASP A 59 0.38 14.96 -11.64
CA ASP A 59 1.60 15.05 -10.83
C ASP A 59 1.88 16.45 -10.24
N SER A 60 0.82 17.26 -10.03
CA SER A 60 0.91 18.57 -9.38
C SER A 60 1.38 18.43 -7.91
N PRO A 61 2.47 19.10 -7.50
CA PRO A 61 2.86 19.16 -6.10
C PRO A 61 1.75 19.74 -5.22
N GLU A 62 1.17 20.87 -5.63
CA GLU A 62 0.10 21.53 -4.89
C GLU A 62 -1.17 20.67 -4.84
N GLY A 63 -1.56 20.07 -5.97
CA GLY A 63 -2.69 19.14 -6.03
C GLY A 63 -2.52 17.92 -5.11
N ALA A 64 -1.33 17.34 -5.05
CA ALA A 64 -1.03 16.24 -4.14
C ALA A 64 -1.13 16.68 -2.67
N ASN A 65 -0.67 17.90 -2.34
CA ASN A 65 -0.76 18.45 -0.99
C ASN A 65 -2.21 18.80 -0.61
N ASN A 66 -3.02 19.26 -1.56
CA ASN A 66 -4.45 19.51 -1.34
C ASN A 66 -5.22 18.22 -1.04
N LEU A 67 -4.94 17.15 -1.79
CA LEU A 67 -5.46 15.80 -1.48
C LEU A 67 -5.04 15.38 -0.06
N LEU A 68 -3.73 15.43 0.22
CA LEU A 68 -3.22 14.87 1.46
C LEU A 68 -3.70 15.65 2.69
N SER A 69 -3.74 16.99 2.61
CA SER A 69 -4.18 17.85 3.71
C SER A 69 -5.64 17.60 4.07
N LYS A 70 -6.53 17.46 3.08
CA LYS A 70 -7.95 17.17 3.30
C LYS A 70 -8.19 15.83 3.99
N LEU A 71 -7.38 14.80 3.68
CA LEU A 71 -7.42 13.52 4.41
C LEU A 71 -6.75 13.62 5.79
N ALA A 72 -5.65 14.36 5.90
CA ALA A 72 -4.84 14.45 7.11
C ALA A 72 -5.62 15.02 8.31
N GLU A 73 -6.62 15.87 8.08
CA GLU A 73 -7.52 16.40 9.13
C GLU A 73 -8.25 15.31 9.92
N PHE A 74 -8.44 14.15 9.32
CA PHE A 74 -9.19 13.03 9.89
C PHE A 74 -8.30 11.85 10.30
N MET A 75 -6.98 12.07 10.31
CA MET A 75 -5.99 11.06 10.66
C MET A 75 -5.13 11.52 11.83
N ASN A 76 -4.58 10.56 12.59
CA ASN A 76 -3.64 10.87 13.65
C ASN A 76 -2.22 11.05 13.06
N VAL A 77 -1.92 12.27 12.60
CA VAL A 77 -0.66 12.61 11.93
C VAL A 77 0.41 12.99 12.95
N ALA A 78 1.55 12.30 12.91
CA ALA A 78 2.72 12.65 13.72
C ALA A 78 3.66 13.64 13.02
N LYS A 79 3.77 13.53 11.69
CA LYS A 79 4.59 14.45 10.89
C LYS A 79 3.95 14.68 9.53
N TYR A 80 3.75 15.93 9.16
CA TYR A 80 3.28 16.32 7.83
C TYR A 80 4.43 16.97 7.07
N CYS A 81 4.84 16.41 5.94
CA CYS A 81 5.93 16.98 5.13
C CYS A 81 5.42 17.72 3.90
N GLY A 82 4.15 17.54 3.52
CA GLY A 82 3.66 18.00 2.22
C GLY A 82 4.58 17.46 1.12
N ASN A 83 5.00 18.31 0.20
CA ASN A 83 5.87 17.91 -0.91
C ASN A 83 7.37 17.85 -0.56
N ALA A 84 7.75 18.23 0.65
CA ALA A 84 9.14 18.21 1.09
C ALA A 84 9.60 16.78 1.47
N ALA A 85 10.91 16.60 1.50
CA ALA A 85 11.57 15.39 1.98
C ALA A 85 11.43 15.21 3.50
N GLY A 86 11.73 14.01 3.98
CA GLY A 86 11.79 13.66 5.41
C GLY A 86 10.55 12.97 5.96
N CYS A 87 9.57 12.64 5.13
CA CYS A 87 8.46 11.73 5.47
C CYS A 87 8.55 10.41 4.71
N ASN A 88 9.59 10.25 3.88
CA ASN A 88 10.09 8.98 3.42
C ASN A 88 11.56 8.84 3.87
N THR A 89 12.13 7.63 3.83
CA THR A 89 13.50 7.39 4.28
C THR A 89 14.41 7.01 3.12
N ASP A 90 15.69 7.34 3.23
CA ASP A 90 16.76 6.86 2.34
C ASP A 90 17.09 5.40 2.64
N VAL A 91 16.09 4.53 2.53
CA VAL A 91 16.25 3.08 2.56
C VAL A 91 16.06 2.54 1.15
N GLN A 92 16.95 1.63 0.76
CA GLN A 92 16.89 1.01 -0.55
C GLN A 92 15.76 -0.03 -0.58
N TYR A 93 14.68 0.32 -1.26
CA TYR A 93 13.56 -0.57 -1.50
C TYR A 93 13.87 -1.61 -2.57
N LYS A 94 13.17 -2.74 -2.50
CA LYS A 94 13.17 -3.75 -3.55
C LYS A 94 11.77 -3.96 -4.10
N TYR A 95 11.69 -4.29 -5.38
CA TYR A 95 10.49 -4.87 -5.95
C TYR A 95 10.21 -6.25 -5.33
N LEU A 96 8.99 -6.75 -5.54
CA LEU A 96 8.59 -8.08 -5.07
C LEU A 96 9.56 -9.18 -5.56
N ASN A 97 10.00 -9.10 -6.82
CA ASN A 97 11.02 -10.00 -7.39
C ASN A 97 12.45 -9.81 -6.88
N GLY A 98 12.67 -8.93 -5.91
CA GLY A 98 13.97 -8.70 -5.28
C GLY A 98 14.91 -7.80 -6.08
N SER A 99 14.54 -7.38 -7.29
CA SER A 99 15.27 -6.37 -8.04
C SER A 99 15.19 -5.01 -7.34
N LYS A 100 16.16 -4.12 -7.60
CA LYS A 100 16.26 -2.82 -6.93
C LYS A 100 15.11 -1.91 -7.37
N TYR A 101 14.47 -1.25 -6.41
CA TYR A 101 13.51 -0.18 -6.68
C TYR A 101 14.24 1.17 -6.70
N ASN A 102 14.69 1.58 -7.89
CA ASN A 102 15.43 2.84 -8.08
C ASN A 102 14.47 4.02 -8.22
N TYR A 103 13.70 4.32 -7.18
CA TYR A 103 12.77 5.44 -7.16
C TYR A 103 12.90 6.21 -5.86
N ASP A 104 13.39 7.45 -5.95
CA ASP A 104 13.49 8.34 -4.80
C ASP A 104 12.17 9.04 -4.54
N LEU A 105 11.32 8.37 -3.76
CA LEU A 105 10.05 8.91 -3.33
C LEU A 105 10.21 10.04 -2.30
N ASP A 106 11.30 10.10 -1.53
CA ASP A 106 11.46 11.12 -0.50
C ASP A 106 11.74 12.50 -1.09
N SER A 107 12.59 12.57 -2.11
CA SER A 107 12.91 13.84 -2.77
C SER A 107 11.90 14.25 -3.84
N ASN A 108 11.02 13.34 -4.29
CA ASN A 108 10.05 13.66 -5.34
C ASN A 108 8.96 14.62 -4.84
N THR A 109 8.91 15.83 -5.41
CA THR A 109 7.95 16.89 -5.04
C THR A 109 6.56 16.69 -5.63
N THR A 110 6.39 15.83 -6.64
CA THR A 110 5.05 15.49 -7.17
C THR A 110 4.21 14.68 -6.17
N TYR A 111 4.84 14.18 -5.11
CA TYR A 111 4.17 13.49 -4.03
C TYR A 111 4.07 14.37 -2.80
N ALA A 112 2.89 14.41 -2.18
CA ALA A 112 2.74 14.88 -0.81
C ALA A 112 2.89 13.70 0.16
N LYS A 113 3.52 13.93 1.31
CA LYS A 113 3.94 12.88 2.25
C LYS A 113 3.61 13.23 3.69
N LEU A 114 3.28 12.21 4.48
CA LEU A 114 3.12 12.31 5.93
C LEU A 114 3.49 10.99 6.65
N ILE A 115 3.67 11.08 7.96
CA ILE A 115 3.83 9.95 8.88
C ILE A 115 2.70 10.00 9.91
N LEU A 116 1.99 8.89 10.07
CA LEU A 116 0.98 8.70 11.11
C LEU A 116 1.62 8.39 12.47
N ALA A 117 0.89 8.60 13.55
CA ALA A 117 1.36 8.37 14.91
C ALA A 117 1.77 6.92 15.21
N ASP A 118 1.30 5.95 14.43
CA ASP A 118 1.71 4.55 14.53
C ASP A 118 2.96 4.19 13.69
N GLY A 119 3.55 5.18 13.01
CA GLY A 119 4.72 5.02 12.16
C GLY A 119 4.41 4.68 10.71
N THR A 120 3.13 4.56 10.31
CA THR A 120 2.76 4.37 8.90
C THR A 120 3.16 5.60 8.08
N MET A 121 3.83 5.38 6.95
CA MET A 121 4.29 6.43 6.06
C MET A 121 3.41 6.44 4.81
N LEU A 122 2.86 7.60 4.46
CA LEU A 122 2.02 7.80 3.28
C LEU A 122 2.71 8.74 2.31
N ALA A 123 2.62 8.43 1.02
CA ALA A 123 2.92 9.34 -0.06
C ALA A 123 1.79 9.28 -1.10
N VAL A 124 1.33 10.43 -1.57
CA VAL A 124 0.19 10.51 -2.50
C VAL A 124 0.55 11.38 -3.68
N ASN A 125 0.03 11.05 -4.85
CA ASN A 125 0.14 11.89 -6.04
C ASN A 125 -1.16 11.87 -6.85
N ILE A 126 -1.33 12.91 -7.66
CA ILE A 126 -2.48 13.06 -8.55
C ILE A 126 -2.13 12.49 -9.92
N ARG A 127 -3.07 11.74 -10.50
CA ARG A 127 -2.97 11.20 -11.86
C ARG A 127 -4.00 11.82 -12.79
N GLU A 128 -5.15 12.21 -12.27
CA GLU A 128 -6.22 12.82 -13.07
C GLU A 128 -7.06 13.72 -12.16
N PRO A 129 -6.88 15.06 -12.20
CA PRO A 129 -7.53 15.96 -11.27
C PRO A 129 -9.07 15.94 -11.35
N ASP A 130 -9.65 15.59 -12.50
CA ASP A 130 -11.10 15.48 -12.68
C ASP A 130 -11.65 14.07 -12.39
N CYS A 131 -10.79 13.19 -11.88
CA CYS A 131 -11.11 11.81 -11.53
C CYS A 131 -11.69 11.00 -12.70
N LYS A 132 -11.20 11.15 -13.93
CA LYS A 132 -11.68 10.37 -15.10
C LYS A 132 -10.71 9.29 -15.58
N GLN A 133 -9.66 8.99 -14.82
CA GLN A 133 -8.73 7.94 -15.23
C GLN A 133 -9.43 6.57 -15.11
N GLU A 134 -9.41 5.81 -16.21
CA GLU A 134 -9.90 4.45 -16.23
C GLU A 134 -8.78 3.45 -15.89
N ARG A 135 -9.02 2.64 -14.86
CA ARG A 135 -8.13 1.58 -14.38
C ARG A 135 -8.83 0.24 -14.24
N GLY A 136 -10.05 0.12 -14.75
CA GLY A 136 -10.88 -1.07 -14.61
C GLY A 136 -12.30 -0.87 -15.09
N ASN A 137 -13.13 -1.88 -14.89
CA ASN A 137 -14.47 -1.94 -15.49
C ASN A 137 -15.61 -1.41 -14.60
N THR A 138 -15.34 -1.16 -13.32
CA THR A 138 -16.35 -0.67 -12.37
C THR A 138 -16.44 0.85 -12.37
N ALA A 139 -17.57 1.41 -11.92
CA ALA A 139 -17.72 2.86 -11.78
C ALA A 139 -16.59 3.47 -10.93
N VAL A 140 -16.19 2.79 -9.85
CA VAL A 140 -15.11 3.21 -8.96
C VAL A 140 -13.77 3.26 -9.71
N LEU A 141 -13.44 2.24 -10.50
CA LEU A 141 -12.18 2.16 -11.24
C LEU A 141 -12.17 2.96 -12.54
N LYS A 142 -13.32 3.44 -13.02
CA LYS A 142 -13.43 4.39 -14.13
C LYS A 142 -13.32 5.85 -13.70
N ASN A 143 -13.33 6.11 -12.39
CA ASN A 143 -13.30 7.46 -11.84
C ASN A 143 -12.10 7.68 -10.92
N VAL A 144 -10.89 7.35 -11.39
CA VAL A 144 -9.65 7.43 -10.58
C VAL A 144 -9.03 8.81 -10.65
N CYS A 145 -8.63 9.35 -9.49
CA CYS A 145 -7.99 10.66 -9.35
C CYS A 145 -6.48 10.58 -9.10
N GLY A 146 -6.04 9.58 -8.34
CA GLY A 146 -4.67 9.53 -7.84
C GLY A 146 -4.33 8.22 -7.15
N THR A 147 -3.12 8.14 -6.60
CA THR A 147 -2.61 6.93 -5.96
C THR A 147 -1.93 7.23 -4.63
N PHE A 148 -1.94 6.23 -3.75
CA PHE A 148 -1.21 6.21 -2.48
C PHE A 148 -0.11 5.16 -2.57
N SER A 149 1.07 5.50 -2.08
CA SER A 149 2.10 4.58 -1.62
C SER A 149 2.10 4.60 -0.10
N VAL A 150 2.02 3.42 0.50
CA VAL A 150 1.80 3.22 1.93
C VAL A 150 2.84 2.24 2.44
N ASP A 151 3.66 2.69 3.37
CA ASP A 151 4.60 1.85 4.10
C ASP A 151 4.10 1.65 5.53
N ILE A 152 3.86 0.39 5.91
CA ILE A 152 3.17 0.01 7.15
C ILE A 152 4.11 -0.25 8.34
N ASN A 153 5.43 -0.28 8.11
CA ASN A 153 6.44 -0.55 9.14
C ASN A 153 7.59 0.47 9.15
N GLY A 154 7.52 1.47 8.28
CA GLY A 154 8.50 2.53 8.11
C GLY A 154 9.82 2.00 7.53
N PRO A 155 10.97 2.60 7.88
CA PRO A 155 12.28 2.18 7.34
C PRO A 155 12.73 0.75 7.74
N LYS A 156 11.92 0.05 8.54
CA LYS A 156 12.27 -1.26 9.08
C LYS A 156 12.22 -2.29 7.96
N PRO A 157 13.20 -3.22 7.88
CA PRO A 157 13.17 -4.30 6.90
C PRO A 157 11.84 -5.08 6.93
N PRO A 158 11.39 -5.64 5.79
CA PRO A 158 12.18 -5.87 4.57
C PRO A 158 12.35 -4.72 3.57
N ASN A 159 11.59 -3.63 3.65
CA ASN A 159 11.54 -2.52 2.66
C ASN A 159 11.31 -3.06 1.23
N GLN A 160 10.16 -3.69 1.01
CA GLN A 160 9.84 -4.42 -0.21
C GLN A 160 8.40 -4.14 -0.67
N ILE A 161 8.27 -3.77 -1.95
CA ILE A 161 6.97 -3.56 -2.60
C ILE A 161 6.17 -4.86 -2.56
N GLY A 162 4.90 -4.76 -2.17
CA GLY A 162 4.00 -5.90 -2.00
C GLY A 162 4.25 -6.71 -0.74
N ARG A 163 5.05 -6.22 0.23
CA ARG A 163 5.28 -6.92 1.50
C ARG A 163 5.14 -6.03 2.72
N ASP A 164 5.69 -4.83 2.64
CA ASP A 164 5.51 -3.79 3.66
C ASP A 164 5.23 -2.41 3.06
N ARG A 165 5.56 -2.21 1.78
CA ARG A 165 5.05 -1.10 0.98
C ARG A 165 3.95 -1.56 0.03
N PHE A 166 2.76 -1.01 0.22
CA PHE A 166 1.55 -1.29 -0.51
C PHE A 166 1.03 -0.04 -1.19
N GLY A 167 0.12 -0.18 -2.14
CA GLY A 167 -0.51 0.98 -2.74
C GLY A 167 -2.03 0.89 -2.83
N PHE A 168 -2.63 2.07 -2.91
CA PHE A 168 -4.08 2.26 -3.02
C PHE A 168 -4.39 3.27 -4.11
N ILE A 169 -5.63 3.27 -4.56
CA ILE A 169 -6.20 4.17 -5.54
C ILE A 169 -7.13 5.14 -4.82
N LEU A 170 -7.00 6.43 -5.09
CA LEU A 170 -8.06 7.39 -4.84
C LEU A 170 -8.99 7.40 -6.06
N SER A 171 -10.25 7.03 -5.86
CA SER A 171 -11.31 7.31 -6.82
C SER A 171 -12.24 8.40 -6.31
N LYS A 172 -13.08 8.91 -7.20
CA LYS A 172 -14.19 9.80 -6.85
C LYS A 172 -15.12 9.22 -5.76
N TYR A 173 -15.19 7.89 -5.65
CA TYR A 173 -16.16 7.19 -4.78
C TYR A 173 -15.52 6.46 -3.60
N GLY A 174 -14.20 6.56 -3.41
CA GLY A 174 -13.52 5.93 -2.29
C GLY A 174 -12.10 5.48 -2.56
N ILE A 175 -11.55 4.80 -1.55
CA ILE A 175 -10.21 4.22 -1.54
C ILE A 175 -10.29 2.75 -1.93
N ILE A 176 -9.50 2.34 -2.92
CA ILE A 176 -9.46 0.97 -3.44
C ILE A 176 -8.05 0.43 -3.30
N PRO A 177 -7.85 -0.77 -2.75
CA PRO A 177 -6.53 -1.37 -2.73
C PRO A 177 -6.08 -1.76 -4.16
N HIS A 178 -4.81 -1.51 -4.49
CA HIS A 178 -4.26 -1.97 -5.78
C HIS A 178 -4.35 -3.49 -5.93
N GLY A 179 -4.53 -3.92 -7.17
CA GLY A 179 -4.67 -5.32 -7.56
C GLY A 179 -6.05 -5.90 -7.29
N SER A 180 -7.05 -5.06 -6.98
CA SER A 180 -8.45 -5.53 -6.87
C SER A 180 -8.86 -6.27 -8.15
N GLU A 181 -9.77 -7.24 -8.04
CA GLU A 181 -10.13 -8.17 -9.12
C GLU A 181 -10.47 -7.47 -10.45
N GLN A 182 -11.06 -6.28 -10.39
CA GLN A 182 -11.50 -5.52 -11.56
C GLN A 182 -10.48 -4.46 -12.03
N GLU A 183 -9.33 -4.32 -11.35
CA GLU A 183 -8.24 -3.41 -11.77
C GLU A 183 -7.40 -4.03 -12.88
N THR A 184 -7.21 -3.29 -13.96
CA THR A 184 -6.46 -3.75 -15.15
C THR A 184 -5.03 -3.23 -15.19
N MET A 185 -4.74 -2.08 -14.56
CA MET A 185 -3.42 -1.42 -14.66
C MET A 185 -2.34 -2.10 -13.79
N TYR A 186 -2.62 -2.31 -12.50
CA TYR A 186 -1.75 -3.07 -11.59
C TYR A 186 -2.47 -4.30 -11.05
N SER A 187 -3.03 -5.12 -11.93
CA SER A 187 -3.79 -6.33 -11.55
C SER A 187 -2.96 -7.29 -10.69
N PHE A 188 -3.62 -8.05 -9.83
CA PHE A 188 -2.98 -9.11 -9.04
C PHE A 188 -2.19 -10.09 -9.93
N ASP A 189 -2.78 -10.51 -11.05
CA ASP A 189 -2.19 -11.51 -11.94
C ASP A 189 -0.87 -11.05 -12.58
N ASN A 190 -0.78 -9.79 -13.00
CA ASN A 190 0.37 -9.27 -13.76
C ASN A 190 1.31 -8.43 -12.90
N ASN A 191 1.01 -8.19 -11.62
CA ASN A 191 1.85 -7.36 -10.76
C ASN A 191 2.07 -7.94 -9.36
N CYS A 192 1.52 -9.10 -9.01
CA CYS A 192 1.71 -9.70 -7.68
C CYS A 192 1.91 -11.22 -7.69
N LYS A 193 1.09 -11.96 -8.45
CA LYS A 193 0.92 -13.40 -8.30
C LYS A 193 2.19 -14.25 -8.39
N ASP A 194 3.27 -13.76 -9.01
CA ASP A 194 4.53 -14.49 -9.11
C ASP A 194 5.71 -13.63 -8.64
N ILE A 195 6.30 -14.00 -7.49
CA ILE A 195 7.46 -13.30 -6.92
C ILE A 195 8.72 -13.43 -7.76
N SER A 196 8.82 -14.33 -8.73
CA SER A 196 10.03 -14.44 -9.55
C SER A 196 10.09 -13.36 -10.64
N THR A 197 8.93 -12.85 -11.06
CA THR A 197 8.81 -11.95 -12.21
C THR A 197 8.22 -10.59 -11.83
N HIS A 198 7.30 -10.50 -10.87
CA HIS A 198 6.48 -9.31 -10.66
C HIS A 198 7.07 -8.28 -9.69
N HIS A 199 6.57 -7.04 -9.80
CA HIS A 199 7.06 -5.91 -9.03
C HIS A 199 6.36 -5.67 -7.68
N GLY A 200 5.15 -6.20 -7.48
CA GLY A 200 4.42 -6.18 -6.21
C GLY A 200 3.35 -5.09 -6.07
N PHE A 201 3.20 -4.19 -7.04
CA PHE A 201 2.25 -3.08 -6.93
C PHE A 201 0.80 -3.53 -6.78
N GLY A 202 0.45 -4.70 -7.34
CA GLY A 202 -0.90 -5.27 -7.30
C GLY A 202 -1.17 -6.20 -6.12
N CYS A 203 -0.38 -6.17 -5.04
CA CYS A 203 -0.54 -7.12 -3.94
C CYS A 203 -1.53 -6.67 -2.85
N THR A 204 -1.86 -5.38 -2.77
CA THR A 204 -2.61 -4.81 -1.65
C THR A 204 -3.96 -5.47 -1.44
N ALA A 205 -4.76 -5.61 -2.50
CA ALA A 205 -6.11 -6.15 -2.42
C ALA A 205 -6.11 -7.60 -1.96
N TRP A 206 -5.12 -8.39 -2.42
CA TRP A 206 -4.99 -9.78 -2.02
C TRP A 206 -4.78 -9.91 -0.51
N VAL A 207 -3.86 -9.12 0.04
CA VAL A 207 -3.56 -9.14 1.47
C VAL A 207 -4.79 -8.75 2.31
N ILE A 208 -5.55 -7.75 1.86
CA ILE A 208 -6.73 -7.26 2.60
C ILE A 208 -7.89 -8.26 2.53
N PHE A 209 -8.20 -8.80 1.35
CA PHE A 209 -9.40 -9.62 1.14
C PHE A 209 -9.18 -11.10 1.47
N ASN A 210 -7.97 -11.64 1.25
CA ASN A 210 -7.65 -13.04 1.55
C ASN A 210 -6.91 -13.22 2.88
N GLU A 211 -6.57 -12.11 3.55
CA GLU A 211 -5.91 -12.08 4.86
C GLU A 211 -4.61 -12.90 4.93
N ASN A 212 -3.86 -12.93 3.83
CA ASN A 212 -2.63 -13.68 3.71
C ASN A 212 -1.65 -13.03 2.73
N LEU A 213 -0.41 -13.53 2.72
CA LEU A 213 0.62 -13.18 1.75
C LEU A 213 1.00 -14.43 0.93
N ASP A 214 0.04 -15.28 0.58
CA ASP A 214 0.32 -16.57 -0.04
C ASP A 214 0.99 -16.44 -1.41
N TYR A 215 0.84 -15.30 -2.10
CA TYR A 215 1.59 -15.02 -3.33
C TYR A 215 3.11 -15.04 -3.11
N MET A 216 3.58 -14.90 -1.86
CA MET A 216 4.99 -15.05 -1.49
C MET A 216 5.48 -16.51 -1.54
N HIS A 217 4.57 -17.48 -1.62
CA HIS A 217 4.85 -18.90 -1.44
C HIS A 217 4.42 -19.76 -2.63
N CYS A 218 3.49 -19.30 -3.46
CA CYS A 218 3.05 -19.98 -4.68
C CYS A 218 2.54 -18.98 -5.75
N ASN A 219 2.42 -19.44 -6.99
CA ASN A 219 2.07 -18.60 -8.15
C ASN A 219 0.83 -19.05 -8.94
N ASP A 220 0.09 -20.04 -8.44
CA ASP A 220 -1.12 -20.57 -9.06
C ASP A 220 -2.42 -20.06 -8.39
N LEU A 221 -2.29 -19.00 -7.59
CA LEU A 221 -3.40 -18.34 -6.91
C LEU A 221 -4.38 -17.66 -7.89
N ASN A 222 -5.65 -17.57 -7.50
CA ASN A 222 -6.67 -16.81 -8.23
C ASN A 222 -7.81 -16.37 -7.30
N TRP A 223 -8.60 -15.40 -7.76
CA TRP A 223 -9.70 -14.81 -6.99
C TRP A 223 -10.89 -15.75 -6.77
N GLU A 224 -11.10 -16.74 -7.65
CA GLU A 224 -12.32 -17.56 -7.65
C GLU A 224 -12.25 -18.77 -6.70
N ASN A 225 -11.17 -19.55 -6.79
CA ASN A 225 -11.10 -20.88 -6.19
C ASN A 225 -9.75 -21.25 -5.57
N LYS A 226 -8.71 -20.42 -5.72
CA LYS A 226 -7.38 -20.70 -5.14
C LYS A 226 -6.79 -19.48 -4.45
N THR A 227 -7.31 -19.19 -3.26
CA THR A 227 -6.85 -18.05 -2.43
C THR A 227 -5.74 -18.39 -1.45
N LYS A 228 -5.31 -19.66 -1.43
CA LYS A 228 -4.24 -20.18 -0.57
C LYS A 228 -3.35 -21.18 -1.33
N CYS A 229 -2.09 -21.29 -0.90
CA CYS A 229 -1.15 -22.24 -1.51
C CYS A 229 -1.39 -23.71 -1.15
N LYS A 230 -2.13 -23.99 -0.07
CA LYS A 230 -2.42 -25.33 0.45
C LYS A 230 -3.90 -25.54 0.67
#